data_AF-A0A1C6H369-F1
#
_entry.id   AF-A0A1C6H369-F1
#
_cell.length_a   1.000
_cell.length_b   1.000
_cell.length_c   1.000
_cell.angle_alpha   90.00
_cell.angle_beta   90.00
_cell.angle_gamma   90.00
#
_symmetry.space_group_name_H-M   'P 1'
#
loop_
_entity.id
_entity.type
_entity.pdbx_description
1 polymer ?
#
loop_
_entity_poly.entity_id
_entity_poly.type
_entity_poly.pdbx_seq_one_letter_code
_entity_poly.pdbx_strand_id
1 'polypeptide(L)'
;MSRDELSVMDGNKCILQLRGVRPFLSDKFDITKHKRYRELSDYDEKNAFDVEAYMKHQLKIRRQEEFDLYEVDGNEAEEHETEKTVN
;
A
#
# COMPACT_ATOMS: atom_id res chain seq x y z
N MET A 1 -28.33 12.38 -14.43
CA MET A 1 -27.28 11.50 -14.95
C MET A 1 -27.71 10.06 -14.79
N SER A 2 -27.70 9.30 -15.87
CA SER A 2 -27.95 7.86 -15.85
C SER A 2 -26.68 7.10 -15.44
N ARG A 3 -26.82 5.79 -15.17
CA ARG A 3 -25.69 4.94 -14.80
C ARG A 3 -24.70 4.76 -15.97
N ASP A 4 -25.20 4.78 -17.20
CA ASP A 4 -24.38 4.69 -18.41
C ASP A 4 -23.65 6.00 -18.69
N GLU A 5 -24.26 7.15 -18.37
CA GLU A 5 -23.58 8.45 -18.47
C GLU A 5 -22.42 8.56 -17.47
N LEU A 6 -22.52 7.92 -16.30
CA LEU A 6 -21.45 7.88 -15.30
C LEU A 6 -20.28 6.99 -15.73
N SER A 7 -20.54 5.87 -16.42
CA SER A 7 -19.48 4.95 -16.85
C SER A 7 -18.64 5.50 -18.01
N VAL A 8 -19.21 6.40 -18.81
CA VAL A 8 -18.56 7.08 -19.94
C VAL A 8 -17.94 8.42 -19.53
N MET A 9 -18.06 8.82 -18.26
CA MET A 9 -17.54 10.10 -17.79
C MET A 9 -16.01 10.14 -17.89
N ASP A 10 -15.47 11.30 -18.32
CA ASP A 10 -14.04 11.50 -18.46
C ASP A 10 -13.30 11.23 -17.14
N GLY A 11 -12.25 10.41 -17.24
CA GLY A 11 -11.39 9.99 -16.15
C GLY A 11 -10.67 11.14 -15.46
N ASN A 12 -10.74 12.38 -15.96
CA ASN A 12 -10.24 13.59 -15.31
C ASN A 12 -11.30 14.46 -14.62
N LYS A 13 -12.59 14.12 -14.71
CA LYS A 13 -13.68 14.87 -14.08
C LYS A 13 -14.28 14.14 -12.88
N CYS A 14 -14.97 14.87 -12.02
CA CYS A 14 -15.74 14.33 -10.90
C CYS A 14 -17.03 15.12 -10.68
N ILE A 15 -17.98 14.52 -9.97
CA ILE A 15 -19.19 15.20 -9.51
C ILE A 15 -18.92 15.70 -8.09
N LEU A 16 -18.84 17.00 -7.91
CA LEU A 16 -18.56 17.63 -6.63
C LEU A 16 -19.86 18.07 -5.95
N GLN A 17 -20.04 17.68 -4.69
CA GLN A 17 -21.18 18.06 -3.86
C GLN A 17 -20.70 18.90 -2.68
N LEU A 18 -21.17 20.16 -2.63
CA LEU A 18 -20.92 21.08 -1.52
C LEU A 18 -22.24 21.35 -0.78
N ARG A 19 -22.16 21.68 0.52
CA ARG A 19 -23.36 22.03 1.29
C ARG A 19 -24.01 23.28 0.69
N GLY A 20 -25.32 23.25 0.51
CA GLY A 20 -26.11 24.38 0.00
C GLY A 20 -26.07 24.58 -1.52
N VAL A 21 -25.35 23.74 -2.27
CA VAL A 21 -25.29 23.82 -3.74
C VAL A 21 -25.67 22.47 -4.35
N ARG A 22 -26.29 22.50 -5.53
CA ARG A 22 -26.59 21.29 -6.28
C ARG A 22 -25.27 20.66 -6.78
N PRO A 23 -25.12 19.33 -6.80
CA PRO A 23 -23.93 18.69 -7.34
C PRO A 23 -23.64 19.15 -8.76
N PHE A 24 -22.37 19.39 -9.07
CA PHE A 24 -21.93 19.90 -10.37
C PHE A 24 -20.66 19.18 -10.84
N LEU A 25 -20.37 19.27 -12.14
CA LEU A 25 -19.15 18.73 -12.72
C LEU A 25 -17.97 19.63 -12.38
N SER A 26 -16.90 19.01 -11.89
CA SER A 26 -15.65 19.67 -11.56
C SER A 26 -14.47 18.87 -12.11
N ASP A 27 -13.39 19.56 -12.42
CA ASP A 27 -12.14 18.92 -12.82
C ASP A 27 -11.40 18.40 -11.59
N LYS A 28 -10.82 17.20 -11.71
CA LYS A 28 -9.97 16.66 -10.65
C LYS A 28 -8.72 17.51 -10.47
N PHE A 29 -8.19 17.46 -9.25
CA PHE A 29 -6.91 18.08 -8.97
C PHE A 29 -5.80 17.41 -9.79
N ASP A 30 -4.98 18.24 -10.44
CA ASP A 30 -3.81 17.80 -11.18
C ASP A 30 -2.70 17.38 -10.22
N ILE A 31 -2.52 16.07 -10.07
CA ILE A 31 -1.58 15.47 -9.13
C ILE A 31 -0.12 15.86 -9.42
N THR A 32 0.22 16.24 -10.66
CA THR A 32 1.57 16.66 -11.04
C THR A 32 2.02 17.94 -10.33
N LYS A 33 1.05 18.75 -9.87
CA LYS A 33 1.27 20.00 -9.13
C LYS A 33 1.48 19.77 -7.63
N HIS A 34 1.25 18.56 -7.13
CA HIS A 34 1.43 18.26 -5.72
C HIS A 34 2.92 18.28 -5.35
N LYS A 35 3.26 18.84 -4.19
CA LYS A 35 4.67 18.99 -3.73
C LYS A 35 5.44 17.66 -3.67
N ARG A 36 4.73 16.57 -3.37
CA ARG A 36 5.27 15.21 -3.27
C ARG A 36 5.03 14.34 -4.50
N TYR A 37 4.64 14.92 -5.64
CA TYR A 37 4.39 14.15 -6.86
C TYR A 37 5.61 13.29 -7.28
N ARG A 38 6.83 13.77 -6.96
CA ARG A 38 8.09 13.09 -7.23
C ARG A 38 8.28 11.75 -6.51
N GLU A 39 7.46 11.47 -5.51
CA GLU A 39 7.51 10.23 -4.72
C GLU A 39 6.60 9.14 -5.31
N LEU A 40 5.80 9.46 -6.34
CA LEU A 40 4.91 8.49 -6.98
C LEU A 40 5.64 7.67 -8.05
N SER A 41 5.13 6.46 -8.29
CA SER A 41 5.53 5.62 -9.43
C SER A 41 5.26 6.28 -10.79
N ASP A 42 4.23 7.13 -10.86
CA ASP A 42 3.87 7.88 -12.07
C ASP A 42 4.93 8.92 -12.46
N TYR A 43 5.80 9.31 -11.52
CA TYR A 43 6.92 10.21 -11.78
C TYR A 43 8.22 9.46 -12.12
N ASP A 44 8.53 8.38 -11.39
CA ASP A 44 9.68 7.50 -11.65
C ASP A 44 9.30 6.06 -11.28
N GLU A 45 9.50 5.10 -12.20
CA GLU A 45 9.20 3.67 -11.99
C GLU A 45 9.94 3.10 -10.78
N LYS A 46 11.07 3.68 -10.38
CA LYS A 46 11.83 3.26 -9.17
C LYS A 46 11.05 3.46 -7.86
N ASN A 47 10.06 4.34 -7.85
CA ASN A 47 9.19 4.56 -6.70
C ASN A 47 8.06 3.52 -6.62
N ALA A 48 7.93 2.62 -7.60
CA ALA A 48 6.91 1.58 -7.57
C ALA A 48 7.10 0.67 -6.36
N PHE A 49 6.01 0.45 -5.64
CA PHE A 49 6.01 -0.43 -4.49
C PHE A 49 5.93 -1.89 -4.94
N ASP A 50 7.00 -2.65 -4.69
CA ASP A 50 7.04 -4.09 -4.94
C ASP A 50 6.47 -4.87 -3.75
N VAL A 51 5.23 -5.33 -3.91
CA VAL A 51 4.48 -6.10 -2.91
C VAL A 51 5.14 -7.45 -2.65
N GLU A 52 5.68 -8.11 -3.67
CA GLU A 52 6.30 -9.44 -3.53
C GLU A 52 7.59 -9.35 -2.73
N ALA A 53 8.42 -8.34 -3.01
CA ALA A 53 9.63 -8.08 -2.23
C ALA A 53 9.31 -7.69 -0.78
N TYR A 54 8.19 -7.02 -0.52
CA TYR A 54 7.75 -6.67 0.83
C TYR A 54 7.21 -7.87 1.62
N MET A 55 6.47 -8.77 0.97
CA MET A 55 5.91 -9.97 1.61
C MET A 55 6.93 -11.11 1.79
N LYS A 56 8.03 -11.09 1.03
CA LYS A 56 9.20 -11.92 1.34
C LYS A 56 9.77 -11.43 2.67
N HIS A 57 9.37 -12.05 3.77
CA HIS A 57 9.90 -11.88 5.13
C HIS A 57 11.38 -12.32 5.25
N GLN A 58 12.19 -12.00 4.24
CA GLN A 58 13.62 -12.24 4.24
C GLN A 58 14.29 -11.10 5.01
N LEU A 59 14.90 -11.44 6.14
CA LEU A 59 15.70 -10.50 6.92
C LEU A 59 16.89 -10.05 6.06
N LYS A 60 16.84 -8.83 5.54
CA LYS A 60 17.98 -8.22 4.84
C LYS A 60 18.91 -7.61 5.88
N ILE A 61 19.88 -8.41 6.34
CA ILE A 61 20.95 -7.93 7.23
C ILE A 61 21.68 -6.79 6.52
N ARG A 62 21.63 -5.59 7.08
CA ARG A 62 22.39 -4.45 6.57
C ARG A 62 23.85 -4.60 6.98
N ARG A 63 24.78 -4.16 6.13
CA ARG A 63 26.25 -4.36 6.31
C ARG A 63 26.84 -3.77 7.62
N GLN A 64 26.08 -2.93 8.33
CA GLN A 64 26.50 -2.23 9.54
C GLN A 64 25.70 -2.67 10.78
N GLU A 65 24.82 -3.67 10.65
CA GLU A 65 23.97 -4.13 11.72
C GLU A 65 24.65 -5.29 12.46
N GLU A 66 24.86 -5.15 13.77
CA GLU A 66 25.33 -6.22 14.63
C GLU A 66 24.19 -7.23 14.82
N PHE A 67 24.45 -8.52 14.62
CA PHE A 67 23.47 -9.58 14.77
C PHE A 67 24.06 -10.75 15.56
N ASP A 68 23.22 -11.35 16.41
CA ASP A 68 23.57 -12.55 17.15
C ASP A 68 23.18 -13.79 16.32
N LEU A 69 24.16 -14.62 15.99
CA LEU A 69 23.95 -15.89 15.29
C LEU A 69 23.76 -17.01 16.31
N TYR A 70 22.58 -17.62 16.32
CA TYR A 70 22.30 -18.82 17.11
C TYR A 70 22.18 -20.02 16.17
N GLU A 71 23.12 -20.95 16.27
CA GLU A 71 23.01 -22.26 15.62
C GLU A 71 22.13 -23.16 16.49
N VAL A 72 21.01 -23.62 15.94
CA VAL A 72 20.13 -24.59 16.60
C VAL A 72 20.26 -25.90 15.84
N ASP A 73 20.81 -26.92 16.48
CA ASP A 73 20.84 -28.28 15.95
C ASP A 73 19.41 -28.83 15.94
N GLY A 74 18.80 -28.87 14.76
CA GLY A 74 17.45 -29.38 14.57
C GLY A 74 17.41 -30.90 14.74
N ASN A 75 17.02 -31.37 15.92
CA ASN A 75 16.37 -32.67 16.03
C ASN A 75 14.88 -32.44 15.76
N GLU A 76 14.39 -32.99 14.64
CA GLU A 76 13.03 -32.80 14.15
C GLU A 76 11.99 -33.27 15.19
N ALA A 77 10.90 -32.51 15.28
CA ALA A 77 9.68 -32.75 16.06
C ALA A 77 9.68 -32.37 17.55
N GLU A 78 9.39 -31.10 17.85
CA GLU A 78 8.42 -30.77 18.91
C GLU A 78 7.40 -29.76 18.37
N GLU A 79 6.24 -30.30 17.99
CA GLU A 79 5.01 -29.55 17.78
C GLU A 79 4.61 -28.89 19.10
N HIS A 80 4.72 -27.56 19.21
CA HIS A 80 4.12 -26.83 20.33
C HIS A 80 2.64 -26.56 20.05
N GLU A 81 1.81 -27.59 20.18
CA GLU A 81 0.44 -27.43 20.66
C GLU A 81 0.35 -27.94 22.10
N THR A 82 0.31 -27.02 23.07
CA THR A 82 -0.31 -27.13 24.42
C THR A 82 -0.06 -25.76 25.10
N GLU A 83 -0.97 -25.05 25.75
CA GLU A 83 -2.33 -25.28 26.21
C GLU A 83 -2.96 -23.91 26.57
N LYS A 84 -4.28 -23.79 26.39
CA LYS A 84 -5.12 -22.75 27.03
C LYS A 84 -5.29 -23.10 28.52
N THR A 85 -5.61 -22.07 29.33
CA THR A 85 -6.04 -22.08 30.76
C THR A 85 -4.86 -22.18 31.75
N VAL A 86 -4.63 -21.27 32.70
CA VAL A 86 -5.52 -20.75 33.76
C VAL A 86 -5.11 -19.31 34.15
N ASN A 87 -6.09 -18.40 34.19
CA ASN A 87 -6.39 -17.49 35.31
C ASN A 87 -7.75 -16.84 35.06
#